data_AF-A0A2D6LQ12-F1
#
_entry.id   AF-A0A2D6LQ12-F1
#
_cell.length_a   1.000
_cell.length_b   1.000
_cell.length_c   1.000
_cell.angle_alpha   90.00
_cell.angle_beta   90.00
_cell.angle_gamma   90.00
#
_symmetry.space_group_name_H-M   'P 1'
#
loop_
_entity.id
_entity.type
_entity.pdbx_description
1 polymer ?
#
loop_
_entity_poly.entity_id
_entity_poly.type
_entity_poly.pdbx_seq_one_letter_code
_entity_poly.pdbx_strand_id
1 'polypeptide(L)'
;MHSISVSLIRNLQESRRKAISYKAIAKEFNLSPATVLKYCRKVELKGSGKRILEINEQVNREKFAEVYAKVKKIRKPLFSKKFSNLLGHLFFDGSVNFTLGRYDLTYTNASQKLVHTFNKNMIESFDLKSGKISKISGVNFDWFVCHHYSKSVCEFLSELSESFSTSDGIGVPTQILEGDNGIKAAFLGAFWDDEGSISDSGKLEGSLVSKEMIVGLSKLHFDLGIENKVYTNKKKGDFTVHINKNEVNYLLFQEKIGFSDSLVVHGKNSGNLKKNVLREKIRGYRNHLKLSQTNYLRL
;
A
#
# COMPACT_ATOMS: atom_id res chain seq x y z
N MET A 1 11.53 46.65 -23.54
CA MET A 1 10.33 45.84 -23.86
C MET A 1 9.52 46.61 -24.88
N HIS A 2 9.33 46.08 -26.09
CA HIS A 2 8.42 46.72 -27.05
C HIS A 2 6.99 46.62 -26.55
N SER A 3 6.29 47.76 -26.50
CA SER A 3 4.88 47.81 -26.16
C SER A 3 4.09 47.16 -27.30
N ILE A 4 3.16 46.28 -26.94
CA ILE A 4 2.25 45.67 -27.89
C ILE A 4 1.20 46.70 -28.29
N SER A 5 0.89 46.79 -29.59
CA SER A 5 -0.12 47.73 -30.08
C SER A 5 -1.50 47.44 -29.51
N VAL A 6 -2.30 48.50 -29.34
CA VAL A 6 -3.70 48.38 -28.86
C VAL A 6 -4.54 47.51 -29.79
N SER A 7 -4.29 47.57 -31.10
CA SER A 7 -4.96 46.72 -32.10
C SER A 7 -4.65 45.25 -31.88
N LEU A 8 -3.39 44.89 -31.63
CA LEU A 8 -3.01 43.51 -31.35
C LEU A 8 -3.67 43.02 -30.05
N ILE A 9 -3.68 43.81 -28.98
CA ILE A 9 -4.38 43.45 -27.72
C ILE A 9 -5.86 43.13 -27.99
N ARG A 10 -6.54 43.93 -28.81
CA ARG A 10 -7.94 43.72 -29.19
C ARG A 10 -8.13 42.38 -29.90
N ASN A 11 -7.27 42.07 -30.86
CA ASN A 11 -7.31 40.81 -31.61
C ASN A 11 -7.09 39.60 -30.69
N LEU A 12 -6.11 39.66 -29.78
CA LEU A 12 -5.88 38.60 -28.79
C LEU A 12 -7.12 38.36 -27.91
N GLN A 13 -7.76 39.44 -27.46
CA GLN A 13 -8.97 39.36 -26.63
C GLN A 13 -10.18 38.82 -27.42
N GLU A 14 -10.32 39.18 -28.71
CA GLU A 14 -11.38 38.66 -29.57
C GLU A 14 -11.22 37.16 -29.82
N SER A 15 -10.01 36.71 -30.18
CA SER A 15 -9.70 35.27 -30.30
C SER A 15 -9.98 34.54 -28.99
N ARG A 16 -9.72 35.17 -27.83
CA ARG A 16 -10.08 34.59 -26.53
C ARG A 16 -11.59 34.47 -26.34
N ARG A 17 -12.38 35.48 -26.72
CA ARG A 17 -13.87 35.42 -26.65
C ARG A 17 -14.44 34.31 -27.53
N LYS A 18 -13.77 33.98 -28.65
CA LYS A 18 -14.06 32.83 -29.52
C LYS A 18 -13.60 31.47 -28.94
N ALA A 19 -13.27 31.43 -27.64
CA ALA A 19 -12.85 30.23 -26.91
C ALA A 19 -11.54 29.59 -27.41
N ILE A 20 -10.65 30.36 -28.03
CA ILE A 20 -9.34 29.86 -28.46
C ILE A 20 -8.40 29.82 -27.23
N SER A 21 -7.60 28.75 -27.11
CA SER A 21 -6.66 28.58 -25.98
C SER A 21 -5.51 29.61 -26.05
N TYR A 22 -4.96 29.98 -24.90
CA TYR A 22 -3.83 30.93 -24.86
C TYR A 22 -2.63 30.47 -25.69
N LYS A 23 -2.37 29.16 -25.75
CA LYS A 23 -1.29 28.60 -26.57
C LYS A 23 -1.55 28.72 -28.07
N ALA A 24 -2.80 28.50 -28.50
CA ALA A 24 -3.16 28.63 -29.91
C ALA A 24 -3.09 30.09 -30.37
N ILE A 25 -3.61 31.02 -29.57
CA ILE A 25 -3.47 32.48 -29.81
C ILE A 25 -1.98 32.86 -29.85
N ALA A 26 -1.19 32.37 -28.90
CA ALA A 26 0.25 32.66 -28.86
C ALA A 26 0.95 32.22 -30.16
N LYS A 27 0.62 31.03 -30.68
CA LYS A 27 1.14 30.53 -31.95
C LYS A 27 0.69 31.36 -33.16
N GLU A 28 -0.59 31.72 -33.21
CA GLU A 28 -1.19 32.52 -34.30
C GLU A 28 -0.53 33.90 -34.43
N PHE A 29 -0.28 34.56 -33.30
CA PHE A 29 0.29 35.92 -33.27
C PHE A 29 1.81 35.95 -33.04
N ASN A 30 2.48 34.79 -33.04
CA ASN A 30 3.92 34.65 -32.76
C ASN A 30 4.35 35.34 -31.44
N LEU A 31 3.58 35.14 -30.37
CA LEU A 31 3.82 35.69 -29.04
C LEU A 31 4.11 34.56 -28.04
N SER A 32 4.66 34.91 -26.87
CA SER A 32 4.75 33.95 -25.76
C SER A 32 3.36 33.69 -25.13
N PRO A 33 3.09 32.47 -24.62
CA PRO A 33 1.85 32.19 -23.88
C PRO A 33 1.65 33.11 -22.66
N ALA A 34 2.74 33.51 -21.98
CA ALA A 34 2.69 34.43 -20.86
C ALA A 34 2.24 35.83 -21.29
N THR A 35 2.68 36.29 -22.45
CA THR A 35 2.24 37.55 -23.06
C THR A 35 0.74 37.52 -23.34
N VAL A 36 0.24 36.46 -23.98
CA VAL A 36 -1.20 36.33 -24.26
C VAL A 36 -2.01 36.29 -22.96
N LEU A 37 -1.57 35.50 -21.97
CA LEU A 37 -2.23 35.42 -20.65
C LEU A 37 -2.33 36.81 -19.99
N LYS A 38 -1.27 37.61 -20.02
CA LYS A 38 -1.25 38.97 -19.44
C LYS A 38 -2.39 39.84 -19.98
N TYR A 39 -2.65 39.80 -21.29
CA TYR A 39 -3.63 40.67 -21.95
C TYR A 39 -5.03 40.07 -22.05
N CYS A 40 -5.16 38.75 -21.94
CA CYS A 40 -6.43 38.03 -22.08
C CYS A 40 -7.02 37.52 -20.76
N ARG A 41 -6.27 37.54 -19.63
CA ARG A 41 -6.74 36.97 -18.35
C ARG A 41 -8.07 37.54 -17.83
N LYS A 42 -8.41 38.78 -18.20
CA LYS A 42 -9.66 39.47 -17.79
C LYS A 42 -10.82 39.22 -18.76
N VAL A 43 -10.60 38.49 -19.85
CA VAL A 43 -11.65 38.19 -20.83
C VAL A 43 -12.49 37.04 -20.27
N GLU A 44 -13.71 37.36 -19.84
CA GLU A 44 -14.67 36.35 -19.42
C GLU A 44 -15.15 35.52 -20.61
N LEU A 45 -15.15 34.20 -20.42
CA LEU A 45 -15.74 33.25 -21.35
C LEU A 45 -17.18 32.99 -20.92
N LYS A 46 -18.14 33.16 -21.83
CA LYS A 46 -19.56 32.91 -21.54
C LYS A 46 -20.04 31.64 -22.23
N GLY A 47 -20.94 30.92 -21.55
CA GLY A 47 -21.70 29.80 -22.09
C GLY A 47 -20.85 28.72 -22.78
N SER A 48 -21.16 28.49 -24.06
CA SER A 48 -20.55 27.45 -24.91
C SER A 48 -19.02 27.56 -25.03
N GLY A 49 -18.47 28.78 -24.98
CA GLY A 49 -17.02 28.98 -25.13
C GLY A 49 -16.21 28.39 -23.97
N LYS A 50 -16.73 28.45 -22.74
CA LYS A 50 -16.08 27.83 -21.57
C LYS A 50 -16.07 26.30 -21.72
N ARG A 51 -17.21 25.74 -22.13
CA ARG A 51 -17.37 24.29 -22.36
C ARG A 51 -16.45 23.75 -23.45
N ILE A 52 -16.28 24.49 -24.55
CA ILE A 52 -15.36 24.12 -25.65
C ILE A 52 -13.92 24.05 -25.14
N LEU A 53 -13.49 24.99 -24.30
CA LEU A 53 -12.14 24.97 -23.73
C LEU A 53 -11.93 23.84 -22.74
N GLU A 54 -12.92 23.55 -21.89
CA GLU A 54 -12.88 22.40 -20.98
C GLU A 54 -12.76 21.08 -21.75
N ILE A 55 -13.55 20.91 -22.82
CA ILE A 55 -13.46 19.74 -23.71
C ILE A 55 -12.07 19.66 -24.36
N ASN A 56 -11.56 20.77 -24.89
CA ASN A 56 -10.25 20.79 -25.54
C ASN A 56 -9.10 20.54 -24.56
N GLU A 57 -9.19 21.03 -23.32
CA GLU A 57 -8.23 20.71 -22.26
C GLU A 57 -8.29 19.23 -21.88
N GLN A 58 -9.48 18.66 -21.77
CA GLN A 58 -9.67 17.23 -21.49
C GLN A 58 -9.07 16.36 -22.61
N VAL A 59 -9.39 16.65 -23.88
CA VAL A 59 -8.83 15.95 -25.03
C VAL A 59 -7.31 16.09 -25.10
N ASN A 60 -6.76 17.27 -24.77
CA ASN A 60 -5.31 17.46 -24.74
C ASN A 60 -4.65 16.71 -23.58
N ARG A 61 -5.30 16.60 -22.42
CA ARG A 61 -4.83 15.77 -21.30
C ARG A 61 -4.83 14.30 -21.69
N GLU A 62 -5.89 13.83 -22.34
CA GLU A 62 -6.00 12.46 -22.85
C GLU A 62 -4.92 12.17 -23.89
N LYS A 63 -4.74 13.03 -24.89
CA LYS A 63 -3.67 12.90 -25.89
C LYS A 63 -2.27 12.99 -25.26
N PHE A 64 -2.07 13.86 -24.28
CA PHE A 64 -0.80 13.95 -23.58
C PHE A 64 -0.52 12.67 -22.78
N ALA A 65 -1.54 12.12 -22.10
CA ALA A 65 -1.44 10.83 -21.44
C ALA A 65 -1.15 9.72 -22.46
N GLU A 66 -1.84 9.68 -23.60
CA GLU A 66 -1.63 8.68 -24.65
C GLU A 66 -0.21 8.73 -25.26
N VAL A 67 0.28 9.94 -25.56
CA VAL A 67 1.57 10.14 -26.25
C VAL A 67 2.77 10.08 -25.29
N TYR A 68 2.65 10.68 -24.10
CA TYR A 68 3.76 10.84 -23.15
C TYR A 68 3.68 9.91 -21.95
N ALA A 69 2.50 9.38 -21.61
CA ALA A 69 2.42 8.15 -20.83
C ALA A 69 2.44 6.96 -21.78
N LYS A 70 3.51 6.84 -22.59
CA LYS A 70 3.93 5.52 -23.09
C LYS A 70 3.93 4.62 -21.86
N VAL A 71 2.91 3.77 -21.78
CA VAL A 71 2.67 2.85 -20.69
C VAL A 71 4.00 2.17 -20.44
N LYS A 72 4.69 2.57 -19.37
CA LYS A 72 6.05 2.06 -19.12
C LYS A 72 5.89 0.57 -18.98
N LYS A 73 6.49 -0.18 -19.89
CA LYS A 73 6.47 -1.64 -19.80
C LYS A 73 7.05 -2.00 -18.45
N ILE A 74 6.23 -2.64 -17.62
CA ILE A 74 6.66 -3.17 -16.34
C ILE A 74 7.19 -4.59 -16.57
N ARG A 75 8.08 -5.03 -15.69
CA ARG A 75 8.34 -6.45 -15.54
C ARG A 75 7.17 -7.06 -14.78
N LYS A 76 6.46 -8.03 -15.36
CA LYS A 76 5.48 -8.84 -14.58
C LYS A 76 6.28 -9.81 -13.69
N PRO A 77 6.17 -9.72 -12.35
CA PRO A 77 6.93 -10.58 -11.45
C PRO A 77 6.45 -12.02 -11.51
N LEU A 78 7.38 -12.97 -11.36
CA LEU A 78 7.03 -14.35 -11.06
C LEU A 78 6.52 -14.45 -9.62
N PHE A 79 5.58 -15.36 -9.40
CA PHE A 79 5.11 -15.68 -8.06
C PHE A 79 6.27 -16.28 -7.24
N SER A 80 6.76 -15.50 -6.29
CA SER A 80 7.97 -15.76 -5.51
C SER A 80 7.76 -15.25 -4.09
N LYS A 81 8.56 -15.72 -3.12
CA LYS A 81 8.46 -15.27 -1.71
C LYS A 81 8.42 -13.74 -1.59
N LYS A 82 9.28 -13.05 -2.34
CA LYS A 82 9.34 -11.57 -2.36
C LYS A 82 8.03 -10.96 -2.86
N PHE A 83 7.51 -11.47 -3.98
CA PHE A 83 6.26 -10.95 -4.54
C PHE A 83 5.06 -11.29 -3.65
N SER A 84 5.05 -12.46 -3.03
CA SER A 84 4.01 -12.86 -2.06
C SER A 84 4.03 -11.99 -0.79
N ASN A 85 5.20 -11.66 -0.26
CA ASN A 85 5.32 -10.69 0.83
C ASN A 85 4.83 -9.29 0.41
N LEU A 86 5.20 -8.84 -0.80
CA LEU A 86 4.73 -7.57 -1.34
C LEU A 86 3.20 -7.52 -1.48
N LEU A 87 2.59 -8.58 -2.01
CA LEU A 87 1.13 -8.71 -2.10
C LEU A 87 0.49 -8.65 -0.71
N GLY A 88 1.05 -9.38 0.27
CA GLY A 88 0.56 -9.32 1.64
C GLY A 88 0.50 -7.89 2.17
N HIS A 89 1.60 -7.13 2.07
CA HIS A 89 1.61 -5.73 2.50
C HIS A 89 0.61 -4.85 1.75
N LEU A 90 0.28 -5.16 0.49
CA LEU A 90 -0.77 -4.45 -0.25
C LEU A 90 -2.18 -4.78 0.25
N PHE A 91 -2.44 -6.01 0.74
CA PHE A 91 -3.75 -6.42 1.25
C PHE A 91 -4.05 -5.89 2.66
N PHE A 92 -3.03 -5.64 3.49
CA PHE A 92 -3.21 -5.33 4.91
C PHE A 92 -3.08 -3.82 5.17
N ASP A 93 -1.85 -3.32 5.27
CA ASP A 93 -1.55 -1.90 5.53
C ASP A 93 -1.34 -1.07 4.24
N GLY A 94 -1.66 -1.67 3.09
CA GLY A 94 -1.48 -1.10 1.77
C GLY A 94 -2.78 -0.77 1.06
N SER A 95 -2.65 -0.19 -0.13
CA SER A 95 -3.78 0.06 -1.02
C SER A 95 -3.33 0.10 -2.47
N VAL A 96 -4.23 -0.32 -3.36
CA VAL A 96 -4.09 -0.24 -4.81
C VAL A 96 -5.32 0.50 -5.34
N ASN A 97 -5.14 1.74 -5.77
CA ASN A 97 -6.22 2.61 -6.24
C ASN A 97 -6.09 2.83 -7.74
N PHE A 98 -7.22 2.78 -8.46
CA PHE A 98 -7.29 3.03 -9.91
C PHE A 98 -8.49 3.91 -10.32
N THR A 99 -8.88 4.86 -9.46
CA THR A 99 -10.07 5.70 -9.64
C THR A 99 -9.78 7.01 -10.39
N LEU A 100 -10.64 7.42 -11.32
CA LEU A 100 -10.57 8.71 -12.04
C LEU A 100 -9.21 8.97 -12.72
N GLY A 101 -8.58 7.93 -13.26
CA GLY A 101 -7.28 8.02 -13.92
C GLY A 101 -6.09 8.21 -12.97
N ARG A 102 -6.29 8.10 -11.66
CA ARG A 102 -5.22 8.00 -10.67
C ARG A 102 -4.89 6.52 -10.46
N TYR A 103 -3.61 6.19 -10.59
CA TYR A 103 -3.08 4.84 -10.40
C TYR A 103 -2.00 4.91 -9.33
N ASP A 104 -2.42 4.72 -8.08
CA ASP A 104 -1.54 4.85 -6.92
C ASP A 104 -1.52 3.57 -6.09
N LEU A 105 -0.32 3.23 -5.65
CA LEU A 105 -0.08 2.19 -4.67
C LEU A 105 0.53 2.85 -3.44
N THR A 106 -0.06 2.58 -2.29
CA THR A 106 0.39 3.16 -1.04
C THR A 106 0.61 2.05 -0.02
N TYR A 107 1.66 2.16 0.78
CA TYR A 107 1.88 1.33 1.97
C TYR A 107 2.28 2.23 3.14
N THR A 108 1.60 2.07 4.27
CA THR A 108 1.79 2.90 5.47
C THR A 108 2.14 2.02 6.65
N ASN A 109 3.23 2.32 7.35
CA ASN A 109 3.57 1.57 8.56
C ASN A 109 4.40 2.40 9.54
N ALA A 110 4.32 2.09 10.83
CA ALA A 110 5.14 2.74 11.87
C ALA A 110 6.63 2.37 11.78
N SER A 111 6.97 1.24 11.15
CA SER A 111 8.34 0.83 10.91
C SER A 111 8.89 1.41 9.61
N GLN A 112 9.82 2.36 9.71
CA GLN A 112 10.54 2.91 8.56
C GLN A 112 11.20 1.79 7.72
N LYS A 113 11.71 0.74 8.38
CA LYS A 113 12.44 -0.34 7.71
C LYS A 113 11.52 -1.23 6.88
N LEU A 114 10.29 -1.48 7.34
CA LEU A 114 9.27 -2.17 6.55
C LEU A 114 8.93 -1.36 5.29
N VAL A 115 8.71 -0.06 5.42
CA VAL A 115 8.39 0.82 4.29
C VAL A 115 9.52 0.88 3.25
N HIS A 116 10.78 0.91 3.68
CA HIS A 116 11.93 0.83 2.76
C HIS A 116 12.03 -0.54 2.08
N THR A 117 11.75 -1.62 2.81
CA THR A 117 11.75 -2.99 2.25
C THR A 117 10.64 -3.15 1.22
N PHE A 118 9.43 -2.64 1.50
CA PHE A 118 8.32 -2.57 0.56
C PHE A 118 8.71 -1.80 -0.71
N ASN A 119 9.29 -0.59 -0.56
CA ASN A 119 9.73 0.21 -1.71
C ASN A 119 10.78 -0.52 -2.56
N LYS A 120 11.75 -1.18 -1.92
CA LYS A 120 12.75 -2.01 -2.59
C LYS A 120 12.10 -3.18 -3.35
N ASN A 121 11.16 -3.87 -2.72
CA ASN A 121 10.45 -4.98 -3.35
C ASN A 121 9.61 -4.52 -4.56
N MET A 122 8.98 -3.35 -4.49
CA MET A 122 8.28 -2.73 -5.62
C MET A 122 9.22 -2.46 -6.81
N ILE A 123 10.37 -1.82 -6.53
CA ILE A 123 11.40 -1.53 -7.54
C ILE A 123 11.86 -2.83 -8.21
N GLU A 124 12.26 -3.82 -7.42
CA GLU A 124 12.86 -5.06 -7.93
C GLU A 124 11.84 -5.97 -8.64
N SER A 125 10.58 -5.99 -8.18
CA SER A 125 9.55 -6.86 -8.75
C SER A 125 9.04 -6.34 -10.09
N PHE A 126 8.92 -5.01 -10.22
CA PHE A 126 8.26 -4.37 -11.36
C PHE A 126 9.20 -3.55 -12.26
N ASP A 127 10.48 -3.44 -11.90
CA ASP A 127 11.46 -2.55 -12.53
C ASP A 127 11.03 -1.07 -12.50
N LEU A 128 10.56 -0.63 -11.33
CA LEU A 128 10.09 0.73 -11.12
C LEU A 128 11.21 1.66 -10.66
N LYS A 129 11.01 2.96 -10.85
CA LYS A 129 11.78 3.96 -10.10
C LYS A 129 11.39 3.90 -8.62
N SER A 130 12.29 4.37 -7.75
CA SER A 130 11.97 4.49 -6.32
C SER A 130 10.70 5.29 -6.11
N GLY A 131 9.84 4.76 -5.24
CA GLY A 131 8.66 5.44 -4.76
C GLY A 131 9.03 6.64 -3.90
N LYS A 132 8.05 7.52 -3.69
CA LYS A 132 8.17 8.64 -2.76
C LYS A 132 7.88 8.13 -1.35
N ILE A 133 8.86 8.24 -0.46
CA ILE A 133 8.68 7.94 0.97
C ILE A 133 8.53 9.27 1.71
N SER A 134 7.49 9.38 2.54
CA SER A 134 7.25 10.53 3.43
C SER A 134 7.05 10.07 4.86
N LYS A 135 7.42 10.94 5.80
CA LYS A 135 7.20 10.78 7.23
C LYS A 135 6.02 11.63 7.66
N ILE A 136 5.11 11.06 8.43
CA ILE A 136 3.96 11.73 9.05
C ILE A 136 4.15 11.62 10.56
N SER A 137 4.28 12.76 11.24
CA SER A 137 4.36 12.78 12.70
C SER A 137 3.04 12.32 13.31
N GLY A 138 3.06 11.22 14.05
CA GLY A 138 1.91 10.76 14.84
C GLY A 138 2.07 11.12 16.31
N VAL A 139 1.00 10.91 17.08
CA VAL A 139 0.97 11.26 18.51
C VAL A 139 1.98 10.44 19.33
N ASN A 140 2.03 9.13 19.08
CA ASN A 140 2.89 8.19 19.81
C ASN A 140 4.06 7.67 18.97
N PHE A 141 3.86 7.60 17.65
CA PHE A 141 4.82 7.07 16.70
C PHE A 141 4.77 7.88 15.42
N ASP A 142 5.92 8.02 14.79
CA ASP A 142 5.98 8.47 13.41
C ASP A 142 5.47 7.37 12.48
N TRP A 143 4.69 7.76 11.49
CA TRP A 143 4.24 6.89 10.41
C TRP A 143 5.03 7.17 9.15
N PHE A 144 5.35 6.13 8.40
CA PHE A 144 6.05 6.23 7.13
C PHE A 144 5.12 5.76 6.03
N VAL A 145 5.05 6.52 4.94
CA VAL A 145 4.19 6.22 3.80
C VAL A 145 5.04 6.14 2.55
N CYS A 146 4.92 5.05 1.80
CA CYS A 146 5.52 4.89 0.48
C CYS A 146 4.44 4.98 -0.60
N HIS A 147 4.65 5.87 -1.57
CA HIS A 147 3.79 6.01 -2.75
C HIS A 147 4.51 5.58 -4.04
N HIS A 148 3.86 4.74 -4.81
CA HIS A 148 4.19 4.41 -6.19
C HIS A 148 3.05 4.83 -7.11
N TYR A 149 3.40 5.33 -8.30
CA TYR A 149 2.41 5.71 -9.32
C TYR A 149 2.70 4.95 -10.61
N SER A 150 1.88 3.94 -10.93
CA SER A 150 2.04 3.14 -12.14
C SER A 150 0.75 2.49 -12.58
N LYS A 151 0.20 2.97 -13.71
CA LYS A 151 -0.99 2.41 -14.35
C LYS A 151 -0.84 0.91 -14.61
N SER A 152 0.25 0.50 -15.24
CA SER A 152 0.48 -0.91 -15.60
C SER A 152 0.57 -1.84 -14.39
N VAL A 153 1.12 -1.35 -13.26
CA VAL A 153 1.18 -2.18 -12.05
C VAL A 153 -0.19 -2.30 -11.44
N CYS A 154 -0.95 -1.20 -11.31
CA CYS A 154 -2.33 -1.27 -10.82
C CYS A 154 -3.21 -2.19 -11.69
N GLU A 155 -3.10 -2.08 -13.02
CA GLU A 155 -3.81 -2.96 -13.96
C GLU A 155 -3.40 -4.43 -13.78
N PHE A 156 -2.10 -4.73 -13.71
CA PHE A 156 -1.63 -6.09 -13.44
C PHE A 156 -2.11 -6.64 -12.10
N LEU A 157 -2.09 -5.83 -11.03
CA LEU A 157 -2.56 -6.25 -9.71
C LEU A 157 -4.07 -6.48 -9.70
N SER A 158 -4.85 -5.72 -10.49
CA SER A 158 -6.29 -5.97 -10.66
C SER A 158 -6.61 -7.28 -11.39
N GLU A 159 -5.65 -7.83 -12.15
CA GLU A 159 -5.77 -9.20 -12.71
C GLU A 159 -5.61 -10.28 -11.61
N LEU A 160 -4.99 -9.95 -10.47
CA LEU A 160 -4.72 -10.89 -9.37
C LEU A 160 -5.80 -10.87 -8.28
N SER A 161 -6.43 -9.73 -8.05
CA SER A 161 -7.53 -9.59 -7.09
C SER A 161 -8.43 -8.43 -7.45
N GLU A 162 -9.73 -8.61 -7.26
CA GLU A 162 -10.75 -7.59 -7.54
C GLU A 162 -10.60 -6.35 -6.62
N SER A 163 -10.06 -6.56 -5.42
CA SER A 163 -9.78 -5.51 -4.45
C SER A 163 -8.54 -5.87 -3.64
N PHE A 164 -7.90 -4.86 -3.06
CA PHE A 164 -6.85 -5.02 -2.04
C PHE A 164 -7.34 -4.54 -0.68
N SER A 165 -8.64 -4.29 -0.52
CA SER A 165 -9.26 -3.95 0.76
C SER A 165 -9.92 -5.17 1.40
N THR A 166 -9.48 -5.54 2.61
CA THR A 166 -10.10 -6.63 3.37
C THR A 166 -11.54 -6.35 3.82
N SER A 167 -12.07 -5.15 3.60
CA SER A 167 -13.49 -4.84 3.79
C SER A 167 -14.39 -5.50 2.76
N ASP A 168 -13.86 -5.87 1.60
CA ASP A 168 -14.66 -6.23 0.43
C ASP A 168 -14.95 -7.75 0.36
N GLY A 169 -14.76 -8.47 1.47
CA GLY A 169 -15.00 -9.92 1.56
C GLY A 169 -14.02 -10.77 0.74
N ILE A 170 -12.89 -10.19 0.33
CA ILE A 170 -11.87 -10.88 -0.46
C ILE A 170 -11.10 -11.91 0.38
N GLY A 171 -10.77 -13.05 -0.23
CA GLY A 171 -9.98 -14.11 0.39
C GLY A 171 -8.49 -14.04 0.03
N VAL A 172 -7.71 -14.96 0.61
CA VAL A 172 -6.31 -15.15 0.21
C VAL A 172 -6.26 -15.59 -1.27
N PRO A 173 -5.42 -14.97 -2.12
CA PRO A 173 -5.30 -15.37 -3.53
C PRO A 173 -4.96 -16.85 -3.69
N THR A 174 -5.59 -17.53 -4.65
CA THR A 174 -5.40 -18.97 -4.89
C THR A 174 -3.93 -19.35 -5.11
N GLN A 175 -3.19 -18.52 -5.84
CA GLN A 175 -1.76 -18.71 -6.11
C GLN A 175 -0.91 -18.70 -4.82
N ILE A 176 -1.37 -18.02 -3.76
CA ILE A 176 -0.75 -18.06 -2.43
C ILE A 176 -1.17 -19.33 -1.68
N LEU A 177 -2.46 -19.68 -1.71
CA LEU A 177 -3.00 -20.89 -1.05
C LEU A 177 -2.36 -22.18 -1.57
N GLU A 178 -2.11 -22.24 -2.87
CA GLU A 178 -1.54 -23.40 -3.57
C GLU A 178 0.00 -23.32 -3.69
N GLY A 179 0.59 -22.19 -3.31
CA GLY A 179 2.03 -21.97 -3.38
C GLY A 179 2.84 -22.86 -2.43
N ASP A 180 4.15 -22.90 -2.63
CA ASP A 180 5.04 -23.60 -1.71
C ASP A 180 5.06 -22.96 -0.30
N ASN A 181 5.62 -23.69 0.68
CA ASN A 181 5.69 -23.21 2.06
C ASN A 181 6.39 -21.86 2.20
N GLY A 182 7.33 -21.53 1.33
CA GLY A 182 8.00 -20.23 1.34
C GLY A 182 7.13 -19.09 0.84
N ILE A 183 6.29 -19.32 -0.18
CA ILE A 183 5.27 -18.37 -0.64
C ILE A 183 4.25 -18.11 0.46
N LYS A 184 3.73 -19.17 1.07
CA LYS A 184 2.76 -19.12 2.18
C LYS A 184 3.32 -18.34 3.37
N ALA A 185 4.53 -18.69 3.79
CA ALA A 185 5.24 -18.03 4.88
C ALA A 185 5.47 -16.54 4.61
N ALA A 186 5.83 -16.17 3.38
CA ALA A 186 6.12 -14.79 3.04
C ALA A 186 4.87 -13.89 3.05
N PHE A 187 3.74 -14.42 2.59
CA PHE A 187 2.44 -13.73 2.68
C PHE A 187 1.98 -13.60 4.14
N LEU A 188 2.12 -14.67 4.93
CA LEU A 188 1.84 -14.63 6.37
C LEU A 188 2.76 -13.67 7.12
N GLY A 189 4.03 -13.56 6.74
CA GLY A 189 4.97 -12.62 7.35
C GLY A 189 4.47 -11.18 7.24
N ALA A 190 3.98 -10.79 6.05
CA ALA A 190 3.37 -9.47 5.86
C ALA A 190 2.13 -9.27 6.73
N PHE A 191 1.24 -10.26 6.80
CA PHE A 191 0.07 -10.23 7.69
C PHE A 191 0.46 -9.98 9.15
N TRP A 192 1.45 -10.70 9.66
CA TRP A 192 1.88 -10.54 11.07
C TRP A 192 2.62 -9.22 11.33
N ASP A 193 3.31 -8.70 10.34
CA ASP A 193 3.98 -7.41 10.46
C ASP A 193 2.97 -6.25 10.52
N ASP A 194 1.92 -6.31 9.71
CA ASP A 194 0.92 -5.25 9.58
C ASP A 194 -0.18 -5.40 10.64
N GLU A 195 -0.91 -6.52 10.64
CA GLU A 195 -2.11 -6.76 11.48
C GLU A 195 -1.83 -7.55 12.76
N GLY A 196 -0.71 -8.27 12.77
CA GLY A 196 -0.35 -9.14 13.89
C GLY A 196 -0.05 -8.37 15.16
N SER A 197 -0.45 -8.90 16.30
CA SER A 197 -0.20 -8.31 17.62
C SER A 197 0.38 -9.33 18.59
N ILE A 198 1.18 -8.85 19.54
CA ILE A 198 1.68 -9.64 20.67
C ILE A 198 1.34 -8.92 21.98
N SER A 199 0.53 -9.58 22.81
CA SER A 199 0.16 -9.01 24.11
C SER A 199 1.30 -9.12 25.13
N ASP A 200 1.19 -8.43 26.27
CA ASP A 200 2.17 -8.61 27.37
C ASP A 200 2.16 -10.03 27.95
N SER A 201 1.04 -10.76 27.86
CA SER A 201 1.04 -12.18 28.23
C SER A 201 1.70 -13.08 27.17
N GLY A 202 2.10 -12.52 26.03
CA GLY A 202 2.68 -13.25 24.90
C GLY A 202 1.65 -13.85 23.95
N LYS A 203 0.37 -13.47 24.07
CA LYS A 203 -0.70 -13.93 23.17
C LYS A 203 -0.45 -13.34 21.77
N LEU A 204 -0.45 -14.19 20.74
CA LEU A 204 -0.28 -13.81 19.33
C LEU A 204 -1.62 -13.83 18.59
N GLU A 205 -2.11 -12.68 18.15
CA GLU A 205 -3.36 -12.60 17.40
C GLU A 205 -3.34 -11.52 16.32
N GLY A 206 -4.08 -11.73 15.24
CA GLY A 206 -4.31 -10.72 14.19
C GLY A 206 -5.77 -10.77 13.75
N SER A 207 -6.33 -9.60 13.45
CA SER A 207 -7.77 -9.44 13.20
C SER A 207 -8.02 -8.75 11.86
N LEU A 208 -9.05 -9.18 11.13
CA LEU A 208 -9.51 -8.57 9.89
C LEU A 208 -11.03 -8.61 9.80
N VAL A 209 -11.60 -7.75 8.94
CA VAL A 209 -13.05 -7.75 8.68
C VAL A 209 -13.47 -8.88 7.74
N SER A 210 -12.63 -9.25 6.76
CA SER A 210 -12.90 -10.36 5.84
C SER A 210 -12.78 -11.73 6.53
N LYS A 211 -13.89 -12.47 6.56
CA LYS A 211 -13.92 -13.86 7.05
C LYS A 211 -13.12 -14.79 6.14
N GLU A 212 -13.28 -14.62 4.84
CA GLU A 212 -12.67 -15.39 3.78
C GLU A 212 -11.14 -15.29 3.86
N MET A 213 -10.63 -14.08 4.10
CA MET A 213 -9.20 -13.84 4.32
C MET A 213 -8.71 -14.55 5.58
N ILE A 214 -9.40 -14.39 6.72
CA ILE A 214 -8.97 -15.00 7.99
C ILE A 214 -9.01 -16.53 7.95
N VAL A 215 -10.02 -17.12 7.30
CA VAL A 215 -10.08 -18.58 7.09
C VAL A 215 -8.93 -19.04 6.18
N GLY A 216 -8.63 -18.30 5.11
CA GLY A 216 -7.48 -18.57 4.26
C GLY A 216 -6.16 -18.50 5.02
N LEU A 217 -5.95 -17.45 5.81
CA LEU A 217 -4.78 -17.30 6.68
C LEU A 217 -4.67 -18.44 7.69
N SER A 218 -5.78 -18.87 8.30
CA SER A 218 -5.82 -20.01 9.23
C SER A 218 -5.34 -21.31 8.56
N LYS A 219 -5.79 -21.56 7.31
CA LYS A 219 -5.33 -22.69 6.50
C LYS A 219 -3.83 -22.59 6.19
N LEU A 220 -3.33 -21.41 5.82
CA LEU A 220 -1.90 -21.23 5.58
C LEU A 220 -1.04 -21.55 6.80
N HIS A 221 -1.47 -21.15 8.01
CA HIS A 221 -0.78 -21.51 9.25
C HIS A 221 -0.78 -23.02 9.46
N PHE A 222 -1.92 -23.68 9.27
CA PHE A 222 -2.05 -25.12 9.40
C PHE A 222 -1.11 -25.87 8.43
N ASP A 223 -1.03 -25.44 7.18
CA ASP A 223 -0.11 -26.02 6.17
C ASP A 223 1.37 -25.88 6.57
N LEU A 224 1.71 -24.85 7.36
CA LEU A 224 3.03 -24.67 7.95
C LEU A 224 3.21 -25.41 9.28
N GLY A 225 2.23 -26.20 9.71
CA GLY A 225 2.26 -26.93 10.98
C GLY A 225 2.10 -26.03 12.21
N ILE A 226 1.52 -24.84 12.04
CA ILE A 226 1.27 -23.87 13.12
C ILE A 226 -0.19 -23.95 13.52
N GLU A 227 -0.42 -24.43 14.73
CA GLU A 227 -1.77 -24.56 15.29
C GLU A 227 -2.36 -23.19 15.63
N ASN A 228 -3.60 -22.99 15.23
CA ASN A 228 -4.30 -21.73 15.45
C ASN A 228 -5.80 -21.96 15.64
N LYS A 229 -6.48 -20.93 16.12
CA LYS A 229 -7.94 -20.87 16.25
C LYS A 229 -8.46 -19.58 15.65
N VAL A 230 -9.60 -19.67 14.96
CA VAL A 230 -10.33 -18.51 14.46
C VAL A 230 -11.46 -18.18 15.43
N TYR A 231 -11.56 -16.91 15.79
CA TYR A 231 -12.60 -16.36 16.63
C TYR A 231 -13.39 -15.31 15.85
N THR A 232 -14.68 -15.18 16.16
CA THR A 232 -15.52 -14.11 15.62
C THR A 232 -15.87 -13.14 16.74
N ASN A 233 -15.58 -11.86 16.54
CA ASN A 233 -16.03 -10.81 17.43
C ASN A 233 -17.35 -10.22 16.95
N LYS A 234 -18.46 -10.77 17.45
CA LYS A 234 -19.80 -10.32 17.05
C LYS A 234 -20.09 -8.83 17.29
N LYS A 235 -19.37 -8.18 18.23
CA LYS A 235 -19.57 -6.75 18.53
C LYS A 235 -18.91 -5.83 17.52
N LYS A 236 -17.71 -6.20 17.05
CA LYS A 236 -16.94 -5.41 16.09
C LYS A 236 -17.16 -5.83 14.64
N GLY A 237 -17.70 -7.03 14.41
CA GLY A 237 -17.83 -7.61 13.09
C GLY A 237 -16.50 -8.07 12.49
N ASP A 238 -15.48 -8.27 13.32
CA ASP A 238 -14.16 -8.75 12.89
C ASP A 238 -13.95 -10.25 13.21
N PHE A 239 -12.97 -10.83 12.53
CA PHE A 239 -12.51 -12.20 12.69
C PHE A 239 -11.04 -12.18 13.08
N THR A 240 -10.67 -13.02 14.06
CA THR A 240 -9.33 -13.03 14.64
C THR A 240 -8.72 -14.42 14.50
N VAL A 241 -7.52 -14.50 13.93
CA VAL A 241 -6.67 -15.69 14.03
C VAL A 241 -5.78 -15.58 15.25
N HIS A 242 -5.75 -16.63 16.07
CA HIS A 242 -4.96 -16.69 17.30
C HIS A 242 -4.06 -17.93 17.23
N ILE A 243 -2.75 -17.73 17.38
CA ILE A 243 -1.78 -18.83 17.45
C ILE A 243 -1.85 -19.48 18.83
N ASN A 244 -2.06 -20.80 18.87
CA ASN A 244 -2.16 -21.54 20.13
C ASN A 244 -0.92 -21.29 20.99
N LYS A 245 -1.14 -20.89 22.24
CA LYS A 245 -0.10 -20.46 23.18
C LYS A 245 0.63 -21.66 23.80
N ASN A 246 1.61 -22.21 23.09
CA ASN A 246 2.53 -23.23 23.59
C ASN A 246 3.93 -23.04 22.97
N GLU A 247 4.97 -23.58 23.64
CA GLU A 247 6.36 -23.33 23.25
C GLU A 247 6.68 -23.84 21.84
N VAL A 248 6.28 -25.07 21.51
CA VAL A 248 6.57 -25.70 20.21
C VAL A 248 5.96 -24.87 19.08
N ASN A 249 4.71 -24.45 19.25
CA ASN A 249 3.99 -23.68 18.25
C ASN A 249 4.58 -22.27 18.07
N TYR A 250 5.05 -21.64 19.15
CA TYR A 250 5.72 -20.33 19.06
C TYR A 250 7.12 -20.42 18.44
N LEU A 251 7.85 -21.52 18.66
CA LEU A 251 9.10 -21.80 17.95
C LEU A 251 8.88 -22.01 16.47
N LEU A 252 7.88 -22.83 16.09
CA LEU A 252 7.49 -23.04 14.69
C LEU A 252 7.05 -21.74 14.02
N PHE A 253 6.25 -20.93 14.71
CA PHE A 253 5.87 -19.60 14.24
C PHE A 253 7.09 -18.71 14.00
N GLN A 254 7.99 -18.62 14.98
CA GLN A 254 9.19 -17.78 14.88
C GLN A 254 10.11 -18.23 13.75
N GLU A 255 10.26 -19.54 13.55
CA GLU A 255 11.13 -20.13 12.53
C GLU A 255 10.57 -19.96 11.12
N LYS A 256 9.29 -20.28 10.92
CA LYS A 256 8.69 -20.38 9.59
C LYS A 256 8.14 -19.06 9.07
N ILE A 257 7.60 -18.22 9.95
CA ILE A 257 6.96 -16.95 9.59
C ILE A 257 7.73 -15.79 10.23
N GLY A 258 7.70 -15.74 11.56
CA GLY A 258 8.31 -14.69 12.37
C GLY A 258 7.69 -13.31 12.17
N PHE A 259 8.10 -12.38 13.03
CA PHE A 259 7.96 -10.95 12.75
C PHE A 259 9.26 -10.45 12.13
N SER A 260 9.18 -9.53 11.17
CA SER A 260 10.36 -8.92 10.59
C SER A 260 10.80 -7.69 11.42
N ASP A 261 10.48 -6.47 10.98
CA ASP A 261 10.85 -5.22 11.65
C ASP A 261 9.62 -4.42 12.11
N SER A 262 8.49 -5.09 12.29
CA SER A 262 7.27 -4.50 12.85
C SER A 262 7.41 -4.14 14.32
N LEU A 263 6.81 -3.02 14.70
CA LEU A 263 6.80 -2.47 16.05
C LEU A 263 5.52 -2.86 16.79
N VAL A 264 5.63 -3.00 18.11
CA VAL A 264 4.46 -2.94 18.98
C VAL A 264 4.06 -1.47 19.12
N VAL A 265 2.85 -1.12 18.69
CA VAL A 265 2.36 0.27 18.67
C VAL A 265 1.52 0.64 19.91
N HIS A 266 1.12 -0.34 20.70
CA HIS A 266 0.25 -0.14 21.87
C HIS A 266 0.67 -1.03 23.05
N GLY A 267 0.38 -0.55 24.27
CA GLY A 267 0.56 -1.31 25.51
C GLY A 267 1.97 -1.23 26.09
N LYS A 268 2.28 -2.14 27.03
CA LYS A 268 3.52 -2.09 27.83
C LYS A 268 4.81 -2.20 27.01
N ASN A 269 4.76 -2.91 25.88
CA ASN A 269 5.92 -3.14 25.03
C ASN A 269 6.00 -2.15 23.85
N SER A 270 5.24 -1.04 23.92
CA SER A 270 5.20 -0.03 22.86
C SER A 270 6.60 0.45 22.47
N GLY A 271 6.88 0.52 21.17
CA GLY A 271 8.18 0.88 20.60
C GLY A 271 9.19 -0.27 20.47
N ASN A 272 8.93 -1.43 21.08
CA ASN A 272 9.77 -2.61 20.88
C ASN A 272 9.40 -3.35 19.57
N LEU A 273 10.37 -4.03 18.98
CA LEU A 273 10.13 -4.92 17.84
C LEU A 273 9.32 -6.16 18.29
N LYS A 274 8.26 -6.51 17.56
CA LYS A 274 7.40 -7.67 17.89
C LYS A 274 8.22 -8.96 18.02
N LYS A 275 9.24 -9.16 17.16
CA LYS A 275 10.18 -10.31 17.24
C LYS A 275 10.96 -10.39 18.54
N ASN A 276 11.33 -9.25 19.14
CA ASN A 276 12.10 -9.23 20.37
C ASN A 276 11.21 -9.60 21.55
N VAL A 277 10.00 -9.03 21.59
CA VAL A 277 8.99 -9.39 22.59
C VAL A 277 8.68 -10.89 22.51
N LEU A 278 8.48 -11.44 21.32
CA LEU A 278 8.22 -12.87 21.14
C LEU A 278 9.37 -13.74 21.68
N ARG A 279 10.62 -13.39 21.36
CA ARG A 279 11.80 -14.12 21.86
C ARG A 279 11.89 -14.12 23.39
N GLU A 280 11.58 -13.00 24.03
CA GLU A 280 11.54 -12.91 25.49
C GLU A 280 10.48 -13.84 26.09
N LYS A 281 9.27 -13.87 25.50
CA LYS A 281 8.20 -14.76 25.97
C LYS A 281 8.57 -16.23 25.80
N ILE A 282 9.18 -16.62 24.68
CA ILE A 282 9.67 -17.99 24.45
C ILE A 282 10.74 -18.37 25.49
N ARG A 283 11.68 -17.46 25.82
CA ARG A 283 12.68 -17.71 26.89
C ARG A 283 12.02 -17.92 28.26
N GLY A 284 10.96 -17.16 28.55
CA GLY A 284 10.18 -17.32 29.78
C GLY A 284 9.62 -18.74 29.95
N TYR A 285 9.08 -19.33 28.88
CA TYR A 285 8.55 -20.71 28.90
C TYR A 285 9.62 -21.74 29.30
N ARG A 286 10.82 -21.63 28.71
CA ARG A 286 11.93 -22.56 29.00
C ARG A 286 12.35 -22.53 30.47
N ASN A 287 12.37 -21.35 31.06
CA ASN A 287 12.75 -21.19 32.46
C ASN A 287 11.70 -21.79 33.41
N HIS A 288 10.42 -21.62 33.10
CA HIS A 288 9.34 -22.23 33.89
C HIS A 288 9.37 -23.76 33.83
N LEU A 289 9.60 -24.35 32.66
CA LEU A 289 9.68 -25.82 32.50
C LEU A 289 10.87 -26.43 33.25
N LYS A 290 12.03 -25.75 33.25
CA LYS A 290 13.20 -26.20 34.03
C LYS A 290 12.94 -26.16 35.54
N LEU A 291 12.26 -25.12 36.04
CA LEU A 291 11.92 -24.99 37.45
C LEU A 291 10.88 -26.04 37.89
N SER A 292 9.88 -26.35 37.05
CA SER A 292 8.89 -27.39 37.37
C SER A 292 9.49 -28.79 37.41
N GLN A 293 10.44 -29.11 36.52
CA GLN A 293 11.16 -30.40 36.56
C GLN A 293 12.07 -30.52 37.78
N THR A 294 12.71 -29.41 38.21
CA THR A 294 13.60 -29.42 39.39
C THR A 294 12.81 -29.61 40.70
N ASN A 295 11.58 -29.10 40.77
CA ASN A 295 10.72 -29.28 41.95
C ASN A 295 10.09 -30.69 42.02
N TYR A 296 9.84 -31.34 40.88
CA TYR A 296 9.37 -32.73 40.85
C TYR A 296 10.43 -33.75 41.28
N LEU A 297 11.71 -33.41 41.17
CA LEU A 297 12.84 -34.25 41.61
C LEU A 297 13.22 -34.02 43.09
N ARG A 298 12.52 -33.13 43.79
CA ARG A 298 12.74 -32.81 45.21
C ARG A 298 11.58 -33.24 46.12
N LEU A 299 10.59 -33.92 45.57
CA LEU A 299 9.47 -34.57 46.28
C LEU A 299 9.63 -36.08 46.13
#